data_AF-A0A813SR43-F1
#
_entry.id   AF-A0A813SR43-F1
#
_cell.length_a   1.000
_cell.length_b   1.000
_cell.length_c   1.000
_cell.angle_alpha   90.00
_cell.angle_beta   90.00
_cell.angle_gamma   90.00
#
_symmetry.space_group_name_H-M   'P 1'
#
loop_
_entity.id
_entity.type
_entity.pdbx_description
1 polymer ?
#
loop_
_entity_poly.entity_id
_entity_poly.type
_entity_poly.pdbx_seq_one_letter_code
_entity_poly.pdbx_strand_id
1 'polypeptide(L)'
;MREAEASPHEGKRKTEVLWPIFQIHHQRSRYIYDLYYKRKAITKELYDYCINEKIADANLIAKWKKQGYENLCCLRCIQTRDTNFGTNCICRVPKTKLEEGKIIECVHCGCHGCSG
;
A
#
# COMPACT_ATOMS: atom_id res chain seq x y z
N MET A 1 -14.82 -0.30 0.02
CA MET A 1 -14.39 0.61 -1.08
C MET A 1 -15.49 1.61 -1.38
N ARG A 2 -16.72 1.18 -1.72
CA ARG A 2 -17.88 2.08 -1.92
C ARG A 2 -18.14 3.05 -0.77
N GLU A 3 -18.09 2.58 0.47
CA GLU A 3 -18.26 3.44 1.65
C GLU A 3 -17.17 4.51 1.78
N ALA A 4 -15.93 4.17 1.43
CA ALA A 4 -14.82 5.11 1.45
C ALA A 4 -14.94 6.17 0.33
N GLU A 5 -15.51 5.80 -0.82
CA GLU A 5 -15.79 6.71 -1.93
C GLU A 5 -16.96 7.65 -1.61
N ALA A 6 -17.99 7.15 -0.91
CA ALA A 6 -19.16 7.94 -0.50
C ALA A 6 -18.93 8.77 0.79
N SER A 7 -17.80 8.56 1.47
CA SER A 7 -17.52 9.23 2.74
C SER A 7 -17.39 10.74 2.57
N PRO A 8 -17.99 11.55 3.47
CA PRO A 8 -17.82 12.98 3.44
C PRO A 8 -16.35 13.36 3.69
N HIS A 9 -15.96 14.49 3.09
CA HIS A 9 -14.62 15.06 3.19
C HIS A 9 -14.52 16.15 4.27
N GLU A 10 -15.63 16.50 4.93
CA GLU A 10 -15.67 17.50 6.00
C GLU A 10 -14.74 17.09 7.15
N GLY A 11 -13.92 18.04 7.61
CA GLY A 11 -12.96 17.84 8.69
C GLY A 11 -11.67 17.09 8.32
N LYS A 12 -11.51 16.62 7.07
CA LYS A 12 -10.31 15.93 6.60
C LYS A 12 -9.43 16.83 5.76
N ARG A 13 -8.10 16.64 5.82
CA ARG A 13 -7.17 17.28 4.87
C ARG A 13 -7.46 16.72 3.47
N LYS A 14 -7.23 17.55 2.43
CA LYS A 14 -7.43 17.16 1.02
C LYS A 14 -6.76 15.81 0.66
N THR A 15 -5.59 15.54 1.23
CA THR A 15 -4.83 14.31 1.01
C THR A 15 -5.41 13.11 1.77
N GLU A 16 -5.96 13.34 2.96
CA GLU A 16 -6.51 12.30 3.84
C GLU A 16 -7.79 11.66 3.29
N VAL A 17 -8.55 12.40 2.48
CA VAL A 17 -9.77 11.88 1.84
C VAL A 17 -9.48 10.59 1.07
N LEU A 18 -8.31 10.47 0.46
CA LEU A 18 -7.93 9.31 -0.37
C LEU A 18 -7.23 8.19 0.41
N TRP A 19 -6.79 8.42 1.65
CA TRP A 19 -6.05 7.41 2.42
C TRP A 19 -6.83 6.11 2.63
N PRO A 20 -8.14 6.13 2.97
CA PRO A 20 -8.91 4.90 3.13
C PRO A 20 -8.98 4.06 1.84
N ILE A 21 -8.96 4.70 0.67
CA ILE A 21 -8.96 4.00 -0.62
C ILE A 21 -7.67 3.18 -0.78
N PHE A 22 -6.51 3.79 -0.51
CA PHE A 22 -5.24 3.08 -0.53
C PHE A 22 -5.16 1.97 0.51
N GLN A 23 -5.70 2.19 1.71
CA GLN A 23 -5.73 1.19 2.78
C GLN A 23 -6.55 -0.04 2.37
N ILE A 24 -7.76 0.17 1.84
CA ILE A 24 -8.63 -0.93 1.38
C ILE A 24 -8.01 -1.64 0.17
N HIS A 25 -7.44 -0.90 -0.77
CA HIS A 25 -6.75 -1.46 -1.94
C HIS A 25 -5.56 -2.36 -1.52
N HIS A 26 -4.76 -1.89 -0.56
CA HIS A 26 -3.67 -2.66 0.03
C HIS A 26 -4.20 -3.92 0.74
N GLN A 27 -5.20 -3.79 1.62
CA GLN A 27 -5.78 -4.91 2.36
C GLN A 27 -6.34 -5.99 1.44
N ARG A 28 -7.10 -5.58 0.42
CA ARG A 28 -7.69 -6.50 -0.58
C ARG A 28 -6.60 -7.28 -1.32
N SER A 29 -5.57 -6.60 -1.80
CA SER A 29 -4.44 -7.25 -2.49
C SER A 29 -3.64 -8.15 -1.54
N ARG A 30 -3.45 -7.72 -0.29
CA ARG A 30 -2.69 -8.47 0.73
C ARG A 30 -3.40 -9.74 1.13
N TYR A 31 -4.72 -9.71 1.25
CA TYR A 31 -5.55 -10.87 1.54
C TYR A 31 -5.36 -11.97 0.49
N ILE A 32 -5.47 -11.62 -0.79
CA ILE A 32 -5.26 -12.57 -1.90
C ILE A 32 -3.81 -13.08 -1.92
N TYR A 33 -2.83 -12.20 -1.70
CA TYR A 33 -1.42 -12.58 -1.61
C TYR A 33 -1.16 -13.60 -0.49
N ASP A 34 -1.68 -13.35 0.71
CA ASP A 34 -1.49 -14.23 1.87
C ASP A 34 -2.20 -15.58 1.68
N LEU A 35 -3.39 -15.60 1.06
CA LEU A 35 -4.10 -16.84 0.73
C LEU A 35 -3.31 -17.71 -0.25
N TYR A 36 -2.69 -17.13 -1.28
CA TYR A 36 -1.98 -17.89 -2.30
C TYR A 36 -0.54 -18.25 -1.88
N TYR A 37 0.28 -17.26 -1.50
CA TYR A 37 1.71 -17.46 -1.29
C TYR A 37 2.07 -17.97 0.12
N LYS A 38 1.30 -17.58 1.16
CA LYS A 38 1.59 -17.99 2.54
C LYS A 38 0.78 -19.21 2.96
N ARG A 39 -0.55 -19.11 2.90
CA ARG A 39 -1.47 -20.15 3.36
C ARG A 39 -1.68 -21.26 2.33
N LYS A 40 -1.44 -20.98 1.05
CA LYS A 40 -1.68 -21.91 -0.08
C LYS A 40 -3.11 -22.47 -0.10
N ALA A 41 -4.09 -21.63 0.24
CA ALA A 41 -5.49 -22.00 0.40
C ALA A 41 -6.32 -21.85 -0.89
N ILE A 42 -5.77 -21.23 -1.94
CA ILE A 42 -6.43 -21.03 -3.24
C ILE A 42 -5.58 -21.60 -4.37
N THR A 43 -6.23 -22.06 -5.44
CA THR A 43 -5.55 -22.55 -6.64
C THR A 43 -4.94 -21.41 -7.45
N LYS A 44 -3.97 -21.75 -8.31
CA LYS A 44 -3.39 -20.78 -9.24
C LYS A 44 -4.45 -20.16 -10.17
N GLU A 45 -5.38 -20.97 -10.66
CA GLU A 45 -6.48 -20.51 -11.52
C GLU A 45 -7.33 -19.43 -10.85
N LEU A 46 -7.70 -19.63 -9.58
CA LEU A 46 -8.47 -18.64 -8.83
C LEU A 46 -7.65 -17.37 -8.55
N TYR A 47 -6.36 -17.52 -8.24
CA TYR A 47 -5.45 -16.40 -8.04
C TYR A 47 -5.30 -15.55 -9.33
N ASP A 48 -5.08 -16.20 -10.46
CA ASP A 48 -4.94 -15.54 -11.77
C ASP A 48 -6.26 -14.84 -12.17
N TYR A 49 -7.42 -15.47 -11.89
CA TYR A 49 -8.73 -14.84 -12.05
C TYR A 49 -8.86 -13.56 -11.23
N CYS A 50 -8.50 -13.58 -9.93
CA CYS A 50 -8.56 -12.38 -9.08
C CYS A 50 -7.67 -11.23 -9.60
N ILE A 51 -6.54 -11.54 -10.24
CA ILE A 51 -5.66 -10.54 -10.85
C ILE A 51 -6.25 -9.98 -12.15
N ASN A 52 -6.79 -10.86 -13.01
CA ASN A 52 -7.36 -10.48 -14.29
C ASN A 52 -8.57 -9.56 -14.11
N GLU A 53 -9.44 -9.90 -13.15
CA GLU A 53 -10.61 -9.09 -12.75
C GLU A 53 -10.27 -7.86 -11.89
N LYS A 54 -8.98 -7.53 -11.73
CA LYS A 54 -8.50 -6.35 -10.97
C LYS A 54 -8.95 -6.32 -9.51
N ILE A 55 -9.23 -7.49 -8.92
CA ILE A 55 -9.51 -7.64 -7.50
C ILE A 55 -8.21 -7.46 -6.70
N ALA A 56 -7.09 -7.99 -7.19
CA ALA A 56 -5.77 -7.78 -6.59
C ALA A 56 -4.83 -7.04 -7.54
N ASP A 57 -3.95 -6.20 -7.00
CA ASP A 57 -2.94 -5.49 -7.79
C ASP A 57 -1.69 -6.34 -8.01
N ALA A 58 -1.51 -6.81 -9.25
CA ALA A 58 -0.35 -7.59 -9.66
C ALA A 58 0.98 -6.86 -9.47
N ASN A 59 1.01 -5.54 -9.71
CA ASN A 59 2.24 -4.74 -9.60
C ASN A 59 2.65 -4.61 -8.14
N LEU A 60 1.68 -4.36 -7.25
CA LEU A 60 1.94 -4.29 -5.81
C LEU A 60 2.41 -5.66 -5.27
N ILE A 61 1.74 -6.74 -5.67
CA ILE A 61 2.16 -8.11 -5.31
C ILE A 61 3.56 -8.44 -5.83
N ALA A 62 3.90 -8.03 -7.05
CA ALA A 62 5.23 -8.22 -7.60
C ALA A 62 6.31 -7.52 -6.76
N LYS A 63 5.99 -6.37 -6.14
CA LYS A 63 6.91 -5.69 -5.22
C LYS A 63 7.03 -6.41 -3.88
N TRP A 64 5.94 -6.94 -3.30
CA TRP A 64 6.01 -7.68 -2.04
C TRP A 64 6.89 -8.93 -2.09
N LYS A 65 7.14 -9.48 -3.28
CA LYS A 65 8.06 -10.61 -3.49
C LYS A 65 9.54 -10.19 -3.50
N LYS A 66 9.85 -8.90 -3.54
CA LYS A 66 11.23 -8.39 -3.56
C LYS A 66 11.70 -8.07 -2.14
N GLN A 67 12.96 -8.39 -1.87
CA GLN A 67 13.60 -8.10 -0.59
C GLN A 67 13.50 -6.61 -0.25
N GLY A 68 13.05 -6.30 0.98
CA GLY A 68 12.90 -4.95 1.51
C GLY A 68 11.59 -4.25 1.12
N TYR A 69 10.73 -4.88 0.31
CA TYR A 69 9.43 -4.34 -0.10
C TYR A 69 8.25 -5.17 0.40
N GLU A 70 8.47 -6.15 1.27
CA GLU A 70 7.49 -7.13 1.73
C GLU A 70 6.26 -6.49 2.40
N ASN A 71 6.42 -5.29 2.96
CA ASN A 71 5.38 -4.53 3.64
C ASN A 71 5.08 -3.19 2.95
N LEU A 72 5.38 -3.07 1.65
CA LEU A 72 5.12 -1.87 0.87
C LEU A 72 3.62 -1.48 0.90
N CYS A 73 3.35 -0.23 1.25
CA CYS A 73 2.01 0.32 1.40
C CYS A 73 1.28 0.59 0.08
N CYS A 74 1.94 1.20 -0.91
CA CYS A 74 1.39 1.45 -2.24
C CYS A 74 2.51 1.73 -3.25
N LEU A 75 2.18 1.69 -4.55
CA LEU A 75 3.15 1.94 -5.62
C LEU A 75 3.62 3.40 -5.70
N ARG A 76 2.79 4.37 -5.28
CA ARG A 76 3.18 5.79 -5.28
C ARG A 76 4.34 6.08 -4.34
N CYS A 77 4.45 5.36 -3.23
CA CYS A 77 5.50 5.59 -2.24
C CYS A 77 6.92 5.20 -2.71
N ILE A 78 7.02 4.49 -3.83
CA ILE A 78 8.29 4.07 -4.45
C ILE A 78 8.49 4.69 -5.83
N GLN A 79 7.61 5.62 -6.20
CA GLN A 79 7.61 6.24 -7.51
C GLN A 79 8.33 7.58 -7.45
N THR A 80 9.56 7.63 -7.96
CA THR A 80 10.44 8.81 -7.85
C THR A 80 9.85 10.05 -8.53
N ARG A 81 9.15 9.88 -9.66
CA ARG A 81 8.46 10.98 -10.37
C ARG A 81 7.30 11.62 -9.59
N ASP A 82 6.78 10.96 -8.56
CA ASP A 82 5.65 11.47 -7.76
C ASP A 82 6.16 12.41 -6.63
N THR A 83 7.47 12.66 -6.54
CA THR A 83 8.11 13.53 -5.54
C THR A 83 8.97 14.60 -6.20
N ASN A 84 9.09 15.77 -5.55
CA ASN A 84 9.81 16.92 -6.11
C ASN A 84 11.31 16.67 -6.35
N PHE A 85 11.95 15.86 -5.50
CA PHE A 85 13.39 15.61 -5.55
C PHE A 85 13.76 14.26 -6.18
N GLY A 86 12.80 13.57 -6.80
CA GLY A 86 13.08 12.30 -7.47
C GLY A 86 13.41 11.14 -6.52
N THR A 87 12.92 11.17 -5.28
CA THR A 87 13.20 10.17 -4.25
C THR A 87 11.97 9.33 -3.90
N ASN A 88 12.15 8.29 -3.09
CA ASN A 88 11.02 7.57 -2.50
C ASN A 88 10.39 8.39 -1.35
N CYS A 89 9.18 8.00 -0.95
CA CYS A 89 8.49 8.64 0.17
C CYS A 89 9.19 8.33 1.52
N ILE A 90 9.07 9.24 2.50
CA ILE A 90 9.62 9.08 3.86
C ILE A 90 9.15 7.79 4.54
N CYS A 91 7.97 7.27 4.20
CA CYS A 91 7.49 6.00 4.73
C CYS A 91 8.39 4.80 4.37
N ARG A 92 9.28 4.94 3.38
CA ARG A 92 10.27 3.92 3.00
C ARG A 92 11.57 4.00 3.80
N VAL A 93 11.73 5.00 4.67
CA VAL A 93 12.88 5.09 5.56
C VAL A 93 12.65 4.15 6.75
N PRO A 94 13.61 3.26 7.09
CA PRO A 94 13.53 2.42 8.29
C PRO A 94 13.42 3.27 9.56
N LYS A 95 12.61 2.84 10.53
CA LYS A 95 12.41 3.60 11.78
C LYS A 95 13.71 3.82 12.56
N THR A 96 14.67 2.90 12.47
CA THR A 96 15.99 3.00 13.10
C THR A 96 16.85 4.15 12.58
N LYS A 97 16.53 4.70 11.41
CA LYS A 97 17.23 5.85 10.81
C LYS A 97 16.46 7.16 11.01
N LEU A 98 15.34 7.12 11.72
CA LEU A 98 14.52 8.28 12.02
C LEU A 98 14.72 8.69 13.48
N GLU A 99 14.44 9.96 13.75
CA GLU A 99 14.47 10.50 15.11
C GLU A 99 13.46 9.76 15.99
N GLU A 100 13.87 9.45 17.22
CA GLU A 100 12.99 8.77 18.18
C GLU A 100 11.73 9.59 18.45
N GLY A 101 10.57 8.93 18.48
CA GLY A 101 9.27 9.57 18.70
C GLY A 101 8.67 10.27 17.47
N LYS A 102 9.34 10.28 16.32
CA LYS A 102 8.80 10.89 15.10
C LYS A 102 7.65 10.08 14.51
N ILE A 103 6.45 10.63 14.56
CA ILE A 103 5.28 10.06 13.89
C ILE A 103 5.37 10.39 12.40
N ILE A 104 5.40 9.35 11.57
CA ILE A 104 5.42 9.48 10.12
C ILE A 104 3.99 9.33 9.61
N GLU A 105 3.53 10.26 8.79
CA GLU A 105 2.31 10.12 8.02
C GLU A 105 2.60 10.35 6.55
N CYS A 106 2.46 9.31 5.73
CA CYS A 106 2.63 9.45 4.29
C CYS A 106 1.53 10.31 3.69
N VAL A 107 1.91 11.37 2.97
CA VAL A 107 0.95 12.25 2.26
C VAL A 107 0.11 11.48 1.22
N HIS A 108 0.66 10.43 0.60
CA HIS A 108 -0.03 9.70 -0.46
C HIS A 108 -1.08 8.70 0.05
N CYS A 109 -0.78 7.97 1.12
CA CYS A 109 -1.61 6.84 1.56
C CYS A 109 -1.82 6.75 3.08
N GLY A 110 -1.27 7.69 3.87
CA GLY A 110 -1.44 7.71 5.32
C GLY A 110 -0.71 6.62 6.10
N CYS A 111 0.24 5.89 5.49
CA CYS A 111 1.00 4.86 6.21
C CYS A 111 2.06 5.45 7.16
N HIS A 112 2.38 4.69 8.21
CA HIS A 112 3.26 5.08 9.32
C HIS A 112 4.64 4.40 9.28
N GLY A 113 5.15 4.18 8.07
CA GLY A 113 6.37 3.41 7.83
C GLY A 113 6.07 2.04 7.24
N CYS A 114 6.72 1.73 6.12
CA CYS A 114 6.55 0.48 5.37
C CYS A 114 7.88 -0.26 5.16
N SER A 115 8.96 0.18 5.80
CA SER A 115 10.29 -0.42 5.73
C SER A 115 10.83 -0.85 7.10
N GLY A 116 9.95 -1.32 7.99
CA GLY A 116 10.28 -1.66 9.38
C GLY A 116 10.13 -0.45 10.28
#